data_AF-A0A3B1DIL5-F1
#
_entry.id   AF-A0A3B1DIL5-F1
#
_cell.length_a   1.000
_cell.length_b   1.000
_cell.length_c   1.000
_cell.angle_alpha   90.00
_cell.angle_beta   90.00
_cell.angle_gamma   90.00
#
_symmetry.space_group_name_H-M   'P 1'
#
loop_
_entity.id
_entity.type
_entity.pdbx_description
1 polymer ?
#
loop_
_entity_poly.entity_id
_entity_poly.type
_entity_poly.pdbx_seq_one_letter_code
_entity_poly.pdbx_strand_id
1 'polypeptide(L)' 'MVEKSALTKAELEGKLIEMAPEWKVKQNEKGLPYIERVKHASSFMGGIDFVHRVAELAEGNNHHPDIMIQY' A
#
# COMPACT_ATOMS: atom_id res chain seq x y z
N MET A 1 -1.67 20.97 -3.15
CA MET A 1 -2.29 19.67 -2.81
C MET A 1 -2.85 19.09 -4.09
N VAL A 2 -2.47 17.88 -4.47
CA VAL A 2 -3.05 17.22 -5.65
C VAL A 2 -4.45 16.77 -5.27
N GLU A 3 -5.43 17.08 -6.11
CA GLU A 3 -6.80 16.59 -5.92
C GLU A 3 -6.80 15.06 -6.09
N LYS A 4 -7.09 14.34 -5.00
CA LYS A 4 -7.09 12.88 -4.99
C LYS A 4 -8.54 12.40 -5.17
N SER A 5 -8.88 12.00 -6.40
CA SER A 5 -10.15 11.31 -6.67
C SER A 5 -9.97 9.80 -6.55
N ALA A 6 -10.94 9.12 -5.96
CA ALA A 6 -10.96 7.66 -5.95
C ALA A 6 -11.11 7.13 -7.38
N LEU A 7 -10.30 6.13 -7.74
CA LEU A 7 -10.45 5.41 -9.00
C LEU A 7 -11.76 4.63 -9.02
N THR A 8 -12.35 4.47 -10.20
CA THR A 8 -13.39 3.48 -10.42
C THR A 8 -12.82 2.06 -10.26
N LYS A 9 -13.70 1.07 -10.08
CA LYS A 9 -13.29 -0.34 -9.96
C LYS A 9 -12.47 -0.81 -11.17
N ALA A 10 -12.91 -0.46 -12.38
CA ALA A 10 -12.24 -0.86 -13.62
C ALA A 10 -10.84 -0.22 -13.76
N GLU A 11 -10.71 1.06 -13.42
CA GLU A 11 -9.42 1.77 -13.45
C GLU A 11 -8.44 1.20 -12.42
N LEU A 12 -8.94 0.90 -11.21
CA LEU A 12 -8.13 0.28 -10.16
C LEU A 12 -7.60 -1.09 -10.60
N GLU A 13 -8.47 -1.96 -11.10
CA GLU A 13 -8.09 -3.29 -11.57
C GLU A 13 -7.04 -3.21 -12.70
N GLY A 14 -7.25 -2.33 -13.69
CA GLY A 14 -6.29 -2.10 -14.77
C GLY A 14 -4.93 -1.61 -14.27
N LYS A 15 -4.91 -0.65 -13.34
CA LYS A 15 -3.67 -0.11 -12.76
C LYS A 15 -2.92 -1.13 -11.91
N LEU A 16 -3.63 -1.98 -11.17
CA LEU A 16 -2.99 -3.05 -10.40
C LEU A 16 -2.32 -4.07 -11.31
N ILE A 17 -2.98 -4.48 -12.39
CA ILE A 17 -2.38 -5.41 -13.38
C ILE A 17 -1.13 -4.79 -14.02
N GLU A 18 -1.18 -3.51 -14.37
CA GLU A 18 -0.09 -2.79 -15.04
C GLU A 18 1.12 -2.57 -14.15
N MET A 19 0.92 -2.08 -12.92
CA MET A 19 1.98 -1.50 -12.09
C MET A 19 2.27 -2.27 -10.81
N ALA A 20 1.31 -3.04 -10.32
CA ALA A 20 1.31 -3.54 -8.95
C ALA A 20 0.63 -4.92 -8.83
N PRO A 21 1.03 -5.94 -9.64
CA PRO A 21 0.27 -7.19 -9.78
C PRO A 21 0.22 -8.04 -8.49
N GLU A 22 1.11 -7.79 -7.53
CA GLU A 22 1.11 -8.47 -6.22
C GLU A 22 0.09 -7.89 -5.22
N TRP A 23 -0.50 -6.73 -5.51
CA TRP A 23 -1.46 -6.07 -4.62
C TRP A 23 -2.88 -6.55 -4.88
N LYS A 24 -3.66 -6.66 -3.81
CA LYS A 24 -5.05 -7.14 -3.87
C LYS A 24 -6.00 -6.09 -3.35
N VAL A 25 -7.17 -5.98 -3.98
CA VAL A 25 -8.27 -5.15 -3.49
C VAL A 25 -9.00 -5.87 -2.36
N LYS A 26 -9.23 -5.18 -1.24
CA LYS A 26 -10.02 -5.64 -0.10
C LYS A 26 -11.01 -4.57 0.33
N GLN A 27 -11.91 -4.93 1.24
CA GLN A 27 -12.83 -4.01 1.90
C GLN A 27 -12.66 -4.11 3.41
N ASN A 28 -12.75 -2.99 4.12
CA ASN A 28 -12.75 -2.98 5.57
C ASN A 28 -14.15 -3.26 6.13
N GLU A 29 -14.30 -3.31 7.45
CA GLU A 29 -15.58 -3.57 8.12
C GLU A 29 -16.69 -2.56 7.77
N LYS A 30 -16.31 -1.37 7.29
CA LYS A 30 -17.23 -0.31 6.86
C LYS A 30 -17.52 -0.35 5.35
N GLY A 31 -17.03 -1.37 4.63
CA GLY A 31 -17.18 -1.52 3.19
C GLY A 31 -16.29 -0.58 2.35
N LEU A 32 -15.34 0.14 2.96
CA LEU A 32 -14.43 1.02 2.21
C LEU A 32 -13.32 0.19 1.54
N PRO A 33 -13.07 0.41 0.23
CA PRO A 33 -12.03 -0.31 -0.48
C PRO A 33 -10.63 0.15 -0.08
N TYR A 34 -9.70 -0.79 -0.01
CA TYR A 34 -8.27 -0.54 0.13
C TYR A 34 -7.49 -1.59 -0.64
N ILE A 35 -6.20 -1.32 -0.87
CA ILE A 35 -5.27 -2.30 -1.46
C ILE A 35 -4.29 -2.79 -0.40
N GLU A 36 -3.93 -4.06 -0.46
CA GLU A 36 -3.00 -4.68 0.47
C GLU A 36 -2.02 -5.60 -0.25
N ARG A 37 -0.80 -5.68 0.27
CA ARG A 37 0.14 -6.75 -0.04
C ARG A 37 0.92 -7.15 1.22
N VAL A 38 1.46 -8.36 1.21
CA VAL A 38 2.39 -8.84 2.23
C VAL A 38 3.79 -8.94 1.64
N LYS A 39 4.78 -8.34 2.32
CA LYS A 39 6.20 -8.47 1.96
C LYS A 39 6.91 -9.26 3.05
N HIS A 40 7.57 -10.35 2.66
CA HIS A 40 8.42 -11.12 3.56
C HIS A 40 9.86 -10.57 3.51
N ALA A 41 10.44 -10.35 4.69
CA ALA A 41 11.84 -10.01 4.87
C ALA A 41 12.58 -11.22 5.49
N SER A 42 13.88 -11.33 5.22
CA SER A 42 14.71 -12.43 5.76
C SER A 42 15.00 -12.31 7.26
N SER A 43 14.77 -11.13 7.85
CA SER A 43 14.93 -10.86 9.27
C SER A 43 13.99 -9.73 9.70
N PHE A 44 13.72 -9.60 11.00
CA PHE A 44 12.94 -8.49 11.54
C PHE A 44 13.55 -7.13 11.19
N MET A 45 14.87 -6.97 11.37
CA MET A 45 15.56 -5.73 11.01
C MET A 45 15.52 -5.42 9.51
N GLY A 46 15.55 -6.44 8.64
CA GLY A 46 15.34 -6.25 7.21
C GLY A 46 13.93 -5.75 6.87
N GLY A 47 12.93 -6.14 7.67
CA GLY A 47 11.57 -5.59 7.60
C GLY A 47 11.51 -4.13 8.06
N ILE A 48 12.19 -3.80 9.17
CA ILE A 48 12.29 -2.42 9.67
C ILE A 48 12.95 -1.50 8.63
N ASP A 49 14.05 -1.91 8.02
CA ASP A 49 14.74 -1.14 6.97
C ASP A 49 13.85 -0.88 5.75
N PHE A 50 13.03 -1.87 5.37
CA PHE A 50 12.06 -1.71 4.31
C PHE A 50 10.99 -0.68 4.67
N VAL A 51 10.43 -0.75 5.87
CA VAL A 51 9.40 0.18 6.35
C VAL A 51 9.96 1.60 6.47
N HIS A 52 11.20 1.77 6.90
CA HIS A 52 11.84 3.08 6.99
C HIS A 52 11.88 3.80 5.64
N ARG A 53 12.26 3.10 4.56
CA ARG A 53 12.26 3.67 3.19
C ARG A 53 10.85 4.06 2.72
N VAL A 54 9.84 3.27 3.11
CA VAL A 54 8.45 3.60 2.82
C VAL A 54 8.02 4.85 3.57
N ALA A 55 8.42 5.00 4.84
CA ALA A 55 8.10 6.17 5.66
C ALA A 55 8.67 7.47 5.06
N GLU A 56 9.93 7.48 4.62
CA GLU A 56 10.54 8.65 3.97
C GLU A 56 9.76 9.09 2.72
N LEU A 57 9.35 8.13 1.89
CA LEU A 57 8.53 8.40 0.70
C LEU A 57 7.12 8.87 1.07
N ALA A 58 6.51 8.29 2.10
CA ALA A 58 5.18 8.65 2.57
C ALA A 58 5.12 10.09 3.08
N GLU A 59 6.10 10.50 3.89
CA GLU A 59 6.26 11.88 4.39
C GLU A 59 6.44 12.86 3.22
N GLY A 60 7.34 12.55 2.29
CA GLY A 60 7.57 13.39 1.10
C GLY A 60 6.34 13.56 0.20
N ASN A 61 5.41 12.59 0.23
CA ASN A 61 4.17 12.63 -0.56
C ASN A 61 2.92 13.04 0.24
N ASN A 62 3.06 13.30 1.55
CA ASN A 62 1.95 13.49 2.49
C ASN A 62 0.83 12.45 2.26
N HIS A 63 1.22 11.18 2.21
CA HIS A 63 0.32 10.05 1.99
C HIS A 63 0.82 8.80 2.72
N HIS A 64 0.23 8.56 3.87
CA HIS A 64 0.72 7.55 4.81
C HIS A 64 -0.01 6.21 4.62
N PRO A 65 0.72 5.09 4.50
CA PRO A 65 0.13 3.76 4.52
C PRO A 65 -0.11 3.26 5.94
N ASP A 66 -1.04 2.33 6.09
CA ASP A 66 -1.13 1.49 7.27
C ASP A 66 -0.13 0.32 7.13
N ILE A 67 0.80 0.18 8.08
CA ILE A 67 1.83 -0.87 8.05
C ILE A 67 1.78 -1.69 9.34
N MET A 68 1.64 -3.00 9.19
CA MET A 68 1.78 -3.97 10.26
C MET A 68 3.10 -4.73 10.09
N ILE A 69 3.92 -4.77 11.15
CA ILE A 69 5.18 -5.53 11.17
C ILE A 69 5.01 -6.67 12.18
N GLN A 70 5.25 -7.90 11.73
CA GLN A 70 5.24 -9.11 12.55
C GLN A 70 6.42 -10.01 12.15
N TYR A 71 6.99 -10.74 13.11
CA TYR A 71 8.03 -11.76 12.91
C TYR A 71 7.54 -13.11 13.43
#